data_AF-A0A256FL75-F1
#
_entry.id   AF-A0A256FL75-F1
#
_cell.length_a   1.000
_cell.length_b   1.000
_cell.length_c   1.000
_cell.angle_alpha   90.00
_cell.angle_beta   90.00
_cell.angle_gamma   90.00
#
_symmetry.space_group_name_H-M   'P 1'
#
loop_
_entity.id
_entity.type
_entity.pdbx_description
1 polymer ?
#
loop_
_entity_poly.entity_id
_entity_poly.type
_entity_poly.pdbx_seq_one_letter_code
_entity_poly.pdbx_strand_id
1 'polypeptide(L)' 'MNTFQVALPESYALKCARHEVHRDAGRLGANLPHRMARKSGIDFCVFSFPSERRMSAFMRRHGGKPFGHGKWERIFVR' A
#
# COMPACT_ATOMS: atom_id res chain seq x y z
N MET A 1 12.78 9.66 9.01
CA MET A 1 13.00 8.85 7.79
C MET A 1 11.74 8.94 6.93
N ASN A 2 11.79 9.60 5.78
CA ASN A 2 10.64 9.67 4.88
C ASN A 2 10.37 8.27 4.32
N THR A 3 9.23 7.69 4.68
CA THR A 3 8.79 6.41 4.10
C THR A 3 7.97 6.71 2.85
N PHE A 4 8.29 6.04 1.75
CA PHE A 4 7.56 6.20 0.49
C PHE A 4 6.35 5.27 0.52
N GLN A 5 5.16 5.85 0.61
CA GLN A 5 3.95 5.09 0.89
C GLN A 5 3.03 5.04 -0.33
N VAL A 6 2.42 3.88 -0.58
CA VAL A 6 1.41 3.68 -1.62
C VAL A 6 0.15 3.08 -0.99
N ALA A 7 -1.01 3.62 -1.39
CA ALA A 7 -2.32 3.10 -1.05
C ALA A 7 -2.90 2.33 -2.24
N LEU A 8 -3.27 1.09 -2.00
CA LEU A 8 -3.90 0.20 -2.98
C LEU A 8 -5.29 -0.18 -2.48
N PRO A 9 -6.38 -0.06 -3.28
CA PRO A 9 -7.71 -0.44 -2.83
C PRO A 9 -7.73 -1.88 -2.31
N GLU A 10 -8.33 -2.10 -1.13
CA GLU A 10 -8.37 -3.42 -0.52
C GLU A 10 -9.07 -4.43 -1.43
N SER A 11 -10.15 -4.01 -2.11
CA SER A 11 -10.85 -4.85 -3.07
C SER A 11 -9.96 -5.33 -4.22
N TYR A 12 -8.96 -4.55 -4.64
CA TYR A 12 -7.95 -4.98 -5.61
C TYR A 12 -6.95 -5.95 -4.95
N ALA A 13 -6.46 -5.62 -3.76
CA ALA A 13 -5.56 -6.50 -3.01
C ALA A 13 -6.19 -7.85 -2.62
N LEU A 14 -7.52 -7.91 -2.50
CA LEU A 14 -8.28 -9.14 -2.27
C LEU A 14 -8.53 -9.92 -3.56
N LYS A 15 -8.84 -9.24 -4.67
CA LYS A 15 -9.10 -9.87 -5.97
C LYS A 15 -7.83 -10.41 -6.64
N CYS A 16 -6.76 -9.63 -6.65
CA CYS A 16 -5.44 -10.09 -7.07
C CYS A 16 -4.86 -10.86 -5.90
N ALA A 17 -4.87 -12.20 -6.00
CA ALA A 17 -4.46 -13.16 -4.98
C ALA A 17 -3.63 -12.49 -3.89
N ARG A 18 -4.24 -12.14 -2.75
CA ARG A 18 -3.66 -11.34 -1.65
C ARG A 18 -2.20 -11.71 -1.32
N HIS A 19 -1.85 -12.97 -1.52
CA HIS A 19 -0.49 -13.47 -1.47
C HIS A 19 0.49 -12.84 -2.47
N GLU A 20 0.15 -12.63 -3.74
CA GLU A 20 1.04 -12.03 -4.74
C GLU A 20 1.36 -10.58 -4.43
N VAL A 21 0.35 -9.76 -4.09
CA VAL A 21 0.55 -8.36 -3.73
C VAL A 21 1.46 -8.24 -2.50
N HIS A 22 1.18 -9.01 -1.44
CA HIS A 22 2.00 -9.00 -0.24
C HIS A 22 3.40 -9.60 -0.45
N ARG A 23 3.52 -10.66 -1.27
CA ARG A 23 4.80 -11.27 -1.64
C ARG A 23 5.68 -10.30 -2.42
N ASP A 24 5.13 -9.60 -3.39
CA ASP A 24 5.87 -8.61 -4.17
C ASP A 24 6.23 -7.38 -3.32
N ALA A 25 5.33 -6.92 -2.46
CA ALA A 25 5.65 -5.89 -1.48
C ALA A 25 6.81 -6.32 -0.58
N GLY A 26 6.78 -7.55 -0.05
CA GLY A 26 7.86 -8.12 0.75
C GLY A 26 9.19 -8.23 -0.01
N ARG A 27 9.17 -8.71 -1.26
CA ARG A 27 10.36 -8.76 -2.14
C ARG A 27 10.97 -7.39 -2.40
N LEU A 28 10.14 -6.35 -2.51
CA LEU A 28 10.58 -4.98 -2.68
C LEU A 28 10.99 -4.31 -1.36
N GLY A 29 10.90 -5.04 -0.24
CA GLY A 29 11.29 -4.56 1.09
C GLY A 29 10.30 -3.57 1.67
N ALA A 30 8.99 -3.78 1.46
CA ALA A 30 7.98 -3.02 2.17
C ALA A 30 8.11 -3.26 3.68
N ASN A 31 8.18 -2.18 4.46
CA ASN A 31 8.21 -2.24 5.91
C ASN A 31 6.84 -2.68 6.42
N LEU A 32 6.81 -3.85 7.06
CA LEU A 32 5.70 -4.30 7.87
C LEU A 32 5.76 -3.62 9.25
N PRO A 33 4.62 -3.34 9.91
CA PRO A 33 3.27 -3.82 9.56
C PRO A 33 2.59 -3.03 8.43
N HIS A 34 1.89 -3.78 7.57
CA HIS A 34 0.90 -3.26 6.62
C HIS A 34 -0.16 -2.46 7.39
N ARG A 35 -0.48 -1.25 6.91
CA ARG A 35 -1.51 -0.39 7.52
C ARG A 35 -2.75 -0.34 6.64
N MET A 36 -3.93 -0.31 7.24
CA MET A 36 -5.16 -0.01 6.51
C MET A 36 -5.48 1.48 6.59
N ALA A 37 -6.00 2.05 5.51
CA ALA A 37 -6.50 3.41 5.47
C ALA A 37 -7.80 3.48 4.69
N ARG A 38 -8.68 4.42 5.05
CA ARG A 38 -9.92 4.70 4.33
C ARG A 38 -9.87 6.08 3.70
N LYS A 39 -10.40 6.19 2.48
CA LYS A 39 -10.59 7.48 1.80
C LYS A 39 -11.90 7.44 1.03
N SER A 40 -12.78 8.39 1.32
CA SER A 40 -14.10 8.50 0.69
C SER A 40 -14.91 7.19 0.77
N GLY A 41 -14.86 6.51 1.93
CA GLY A 41 -15.59 5.26 2.16
C GLY A 41 -14.96 4.00 1.55
N ILE A 42 -13.81 4.12 0.86
CA ILE A 42 -13.10 2.98 0.27
C ILE A 42 -11.90 2.64 1.15
N ASP A 43 -11.73 1.35 1.43
CA ASP A 43 -10.60 0.81 2.21
C ASP A 43 -9.38 0.53 1.31
N PHE A 44 -8.20 0.81 1.84
CA PHE A 44 -6.92 0.70 1.17
C PHE A 44 -5.88 0.03 2.05
N CYS A 45 -5.10 -0.85 1.44
CA CYS A 45 -3.86 -1.37 1.98
C CYS A 45 -2.74 -0.36 1.71
N VAL A 46 -2.03 0.05 2.76
CA VAL A 46 -0.91 0.99 2.69
C VAL A 46 0.40 0.24 2.88
N PHE A 47 1.26 0.31 1.86
CA PHE A 47 2.59 -0.27 1.86
C PHE A 47 3.63 0.84 1.99
N SER A 48 4.61 0.64 2.87
CA SER A 48 5.69 1.60 3.12
C SER A 48 7.00 1.07 2.56
N PHE A 49 7.64 1.79 1.66
CA PHE A 49 8.91 1.40 1.03
C PHE A 49 10.07 2.29 1.50
N PRO A 50 11.31 1.75 1.53
CA PRO A 50 12.49 2.50 1.92
C PRO A 50 12.99 3.46 0.85
N SER A 51 12.50 3.34 -0.39
CA SER A 51 12.86 4.26 -1.48
C SER A 51 11.73 4.42 -2.50
N GLU A 52 11.70 5.57 -3.18
CA GLU A 52 10.77 5.87 -4.26
C GLU A 52 10.87 4.85 -5.39
N ARG A 53 12.10 4.43 -5.77
CA ARG A 53 12.32 3.43 -6.83
C ARG A 53 11.55 2.13 -6.57
N ARG A 54 11.52 1.66 -5.32
CA ARG A 54 10.81 0.44 -4.92
C ARG A 54 9.30 0.65 -4.92
N MET A 55 8.82 1.78 -4.41
CA MET A 55 7.41 2.17 -4.50
C MET A 55 6.95 2.23 -5.96
N SER A 56 7.70 2.89 -6.85
CA SER A 56 7.39 3.01 -8.28
C SER A 56 7.46 1.67 -9.02
N ALA A 57 8.31 0.73 -8.59
CA ALA A 57 8.32 -0.63 -9.12
C ALA A 57 7.04 -1.39 -8.71
N PHE A 58 6.62 -1.26 -7.45
CA PHE A 58 5.37 -1.84 -6.96
C PHE A 58 4.16 -1.25 -7.69
N MET A 59 4.10 0.08 -7.82
CA MET A 59 3.01 0.78 -8.50
C MET A 59 2.90 0.42 -9.97
N ARG A 60 4.02 0.17 -10.66
CA ARG A 60 3.98 -0.28 -12.06
C ARG A 60 3.33 -1.65 -12.24
N ARG A 61 3.38 -2.51 -11.22
CA ARG A 61 2.80 -3.86 -11.27
C ARG A 61 1.34 -3.88 -10.82
N HIS A 62 1.06 -3.21 -9.70
CA HIS A 62 -0.22 -3.32 -8.99
C HIS A 62 -1.07 -2.05 -9.08
N GLY A 63 -0.52 -0.95 -9.60
CA GLY A 63 -1.16 0.37 -9.57
C GLY A 63 -1.12 1.00 -8.18
N GLY A 64 -2.23 1.61 -7.77
CA GLY A 64 -2.33 2.35 -6.51
C GLY A 64 -1.94 3.82 -6.65
N LYS A 65 -1.98 4.54 -5.53
CA LYS A 65 -1.70 5.99 -5.48
C LYS A 65 -0.72 6.31 -4.36
N PRO A 66 0.16 7.31 -4.52
CA PRO A 66 1.00 7.78 -3.43
C PRO A 66 0.13 8.16 -2.22
N PHE A 67 0.46 7.58 -1.07
CA PHE A 67 -0.20 7.86 0.19
C PHE A 67 0.47 9.07 0.82
N GLY A 68 -0.29 10.13 1.13
CA GLY A 68 0.25 11.37 1.70
C GLY A 68 -0.46 12.65 1.29
N HIS A 69 -1.25 12.65 0.20
CA HIS A 69 -2.05 13.82 -0.19
C HIS A 69 -3.56 13.56 0.05
N GLY A 70 -4.14 14.34 0.97
CA GLY A 70 -5.58 14.41 1.26
C GLY A 70 -6.00 13.88 2.64
N LYS A 71 -7.30 13.98 2.94
CA LYS A 71 -7.92 13.45 4.16
C LYS A 71 -7.98 11.92 4.07
N TRP A 72 -7.03 11.23 4.68
CA TRP A 72 -7.02 9.78 4.85
C TRP A 72 -7.36 9.45 6.30
N GLU A 73 -8.27 8.49 6.49
CA GLU A 73 -8.60 7.95 7.81
C GLU A 73 -7.73 6.71 8.05
N ARG A 74 -7.01 6.65 9.17
CA ARG A 74 -6.24 5.45 9.53
C ARG A 74 -7.18 4.40 10.11
N ILE A 75 -7.19 3.21 9.52
CA ILE A 75 -7.88 2.05 10.09
C ILE A 75 -6.87 1.25 10.90
N PHE A 76 -7.11 1.12 12.20
CA PHE A 76 -6.39 0.19 13.04
C PHE A 76 -7.03 -1.18 12.90
N VAL A 77 -6.37 -2.09 12.19
CA VAL A 77 -6.72 -3.51 12.21
C VAL A 77 -6.08 -4.09 13.48
N ARG A 78 -6.91 -4.57 14.41
CA ARG A 78 -6.48 -5.32 15.58
C ARG A 78 -6.02 -6.72 15.19
#